data_AF-A0A4Y2T462-F1
#
_entry.id   AF-A0A4Y2T462-F1
#
_cell.length_a   1.000
_cell.length_b   1.000
_cell.length_c   1.000
_cell.angle_alpha   90.00
_cell.angle_beta   90.00
_cell.angle_gamma   90.00
#
_symmetry.space_group_name_H-M   'P 1'
#
loop_
_entity.id
_entity.type
_entity.pdbx_description
1 polymer ?
#
loop_
_entity_poly.entity_id
_entity_poly.type
_entity_poly.pdbx_seq_one_letter_code
_entity_poly.pdbx_strand_id
1 'polypeptide(L)'
;MGKQKGTSSMGNVMTILSMHCRSVNLTKMWDLECLGRIDPSQSLCRKKAHSDHLNDFREKLTILPCGRYEVGLPWKSDSRNLPDNKELSWKRHEKMVKRMKARGFLCEYQEVFDDWERLKIIERVPDNELKNVIICHIVP
;
A
#
# COMPACT_ATOMS: atom_id res chain seq x y z
N MET A 1 64.31 -3.35 3.00
CA MET A 1 63.72 -3.98 4.20
C MET A 1 62.22 -4.12 3.98
N GLY A 2 61.69 -5.33 4.12
CA GLY A 2 60.47 -5.80 3.46
C GLY A 2 59.15 -5.23 3.99
N LYS A 3 58.17 -5.11 3.08
CA LYS A 3 56.75 -4.93 3.40
C LYS A 3 56.18 -6.27 3.86
N GLN A 4 55.67 -6.36 5.09
CA GLN A 4 54.82 -7.47 5.51
C GLN A 4 53.38 -7.23 5.03
N LYS A 5 52.86 -8.16 4.22
CA LYS A 5 51.42 -8.43 4.07
C LYS A 5 51.10 -9.64 4.95
N GLY A 6 49.98 -9.59 5.67
CA GLY A 6 49.43 -10.72 6.42
C GLY A 6 48.29 -10.26 7.31
N THR A 7 47.07 -10.13 6.77
CA THR A 7 45.98 -11.10 6.95
C THR A 7 45.71 -11.45 8.43
N SER A 8 45.06 -10.54 9.16
CA SER A 8 44.35 -10.92 10.38
C SER A 8 43.25 -9.89 10.66
N SER A 9 42.02 -10.20 10.26
CA SER A 9 40.84 -9.46 10.77
C SER A 9 39.51 -10.18 10.52
N MET A 10 39.44 -11.14 9.57
CA MET A 10 38.18 -11.83 9.28
C MET A 10 37.70 -12.73 10.43
N GLY A 11 38.63 -13.38 11.14
CA GLY A 11 38.32 -14.31 12.24
C GLY A 11 37.75 -13.64 13.49
N ASN A 12 38.16 -12.40 13.77
CA ASN A 12 37.65 -11.66 14.93
C ASN A 12 36.24 -11.13 14.68
N VAL A 13 35.94 -10.62 13.48
CA VAL A 13 34.62 -10.05 13.16
C VAL A 13 33.52 -11.13 13.19
N MET A 14 33.78 -12.32 12.63
CA MET A 14 32.81 -13.42 12.64
C MET A 14 32.55 -13.98 14.05
N THR A 15 33.57 -13.98 14.91
CA THR A 15 33.44 -14.44 16.30
C THR A 15 32.69 -13.43 17.16
N ILE A 16 32.90 -12.12 16.94
CA ILE A 16 32.18 -11.04 17.63
C ILE A 16 30.69 -11.05 17.28
N LEU A 17 30.34 -11.27 16.00
CA LEU A 17 28.94 -11.37 15.57
C LEU A 17 28.27 -12.64 16.13
N SER A 18 28.98 -13.77 16.14
CA SER A 18 28.51 -15.06 16.69
C SER A 18 28.23 -15.01 18.20
N MET A 19 29.05 -14.28 18.98
CA MET A 19 28.80 -14.10 20.42
C MET A 19 27.61 -13.18 20.73
N HIS A 20 27.27 -12.23 19.84
CA HIS A 20 26.13 -11.31 20.05
C HIS A 20 24.76 -11.91 19.69
N CYS A 21 24.70 -13.01 18.94
CA CYS A 21 23.42 -13.63 18.52
C CYS A 21 22.80 -14.58 19.56
N ARG A 22 23.43 -14.81 20.72
CA ARG A 22 22.97 -15.84 21.67
C ARG A 22 21.76 -15.47 22.54
N SER A 23 21.25 -14.24 22.47
CA SER A 23 20.02 -13.84 23.19
C SER A 23 19.33 -12.62 22.60
N VAL A 24 19.44 -12.39 21.29
CA VAL A 24 18.69 -11.29 20.68
C VAL A 24 17.23 -11.72 20.63
N ASN A 25 16.45 -11.22 21.58
CA ASN A 25 15.00 -11.35 21.55
C ASN A 25 14.55 -10.84 20.17
N LEU A 26 13.86 -11.70 19.42
CA LEU A 26 13.42 -11.40 18.07
C LEU A 26 12.71 -10.04 18.04
N THR A 27 11.80 -9.78 18.98
CA THR A 27 11.14 -8.48 19.12
C THR A 27 12.13 -7.31 19.21
N LYS A 28 13.21 -7.42 20.00
CA LYS A 28 14.25 -6.38 20.07
C LYS A 28 15.00 -6.18 18.75
N MET A 29 15.19 -7.24 17.95
CA MET A 29 15.80 -7.13 16.62
C MET A 29 14.88 -6.39 15.66
N TRP A 30 13.60 -6.76 15.62
CA TRP A 30 12.59 -6.09 14.78
C TRP A 30 12.38 -4.63 15.21
N ASP A 31 12.44 -4.35 16.51
CA ASP A 31 12.43 -2.99 17.06
C ASP A 31 13.66 -2.19 16.56
N LEU A 32 14.86 -2.78 16.59
CA LEU A 32 16.10 -2.14 16.10
C LEU A 32 16.08 -1.89 14.58
N GLU A 33 15.54 -2.82 13.79
CA GLU A 33 15.36 -2.65 12.34
C GLU A 33 14.38 -1.51 12.03
N CYS A 34 13.38 -1.31 12.88
CA CYS A 34 12.44 -0.19 12.80
C CYS A 34 13.04 1.13 13.31
N LEU A 35 13.98 1.10 14.26
CA LEU A 35 14.62 2.28 14.87
C LEU A 35 15.53 3.05 13.89
N GLY A 36 16.06 2.40 12.85
CA GLY A 36 16.82 3.07 11.78
C GLY A 36 16.00 4.08 10.94
N ARG A 37 14.66 4.08 11.08
CA ARG A 37 13.71 5.02 10.42
C ARG A 37 13.02 5.99 11.38
N ILE A 38 13.39 6.01 12.67
CA ILE A 38 12.66 6.74 13.71
C ILE A 38 13.58 7.70 14.44
N ASP A 39 13.43 8.99 14.15
CA ASP A 39 13.91 10.05 15.02
C ASP A 39 13.16 9.96 16.37
N PRO A 40 13.85 9.87 17.52
CA PRO A 40 13.23 9.83 18.86
C PRO A 40 12.22 10.95 19.10
N SER A 41 12.46 12.14 18.53
CA SER A 41 11.55 13.29 18.63
C SER A 41 10.22 13.09 17.89
N GLN A 42 10.20 12.25 16.85
CA GLN A 42 9.00 11.93 16.08
C GLN A 42 8.23 10.72 16.62
N SER A 43 8.82 9.93 17.53
CA SER A 43 8.24 8.68 18.05
C SER A 43 6.90 8.90 18.75
N LEU A 44 6.79 9.95 19.58
CA LEU A 44 5.54 10.28 20.29
C LEU A 44 4.45 10.79 19.35
N CYS A 45 4.81 11.63 18.39
CA CYS A 45 3.88 12.16 17.38
C CYS A 45 3.34 11.03 16.48
N ARG A 46 4.19 10.07 16.09
CA ARG A 46 3.78 8.87 15.33
C ARG A 46 2.90 7.92 16.14
N LYS A 47 3.21 7.68 17.42
CA LYS A 47 2.37 6.85 18.31
C LYS A 47 0.97 7.46 18.50
N LYS A 48 0.90 8.78 18.67
CA LYS A 48 -0.37 9.51 18.76
C LYS A 48 -1.15 9.41 17.44
N ALA A 49 -0.52 9.71 16.31
CA ALA A 49 -1.16 9.59 14.99
C ALA A 49 -1.64 8.15 14.71
N HIS A 50 -0.86 7.13 15.09
CA HIS A 50 -1.26 5.73 14.97
C HIS A 50 -2.47 5.41 15.85
N SER A 51 -2.50 5.90 17.10
CA SER A 51 -3.67 5.75 17.98
C SER A 51 -4.90 6.43 17.38
N ASP A 52 -4.75 7.64 16.84
CA ASP A 52 -5.83 8.40 16.22
C ASP A 52 -6.37 7.65 14.99
N HIS A 53 -5.50 7.09 14.14
CA HIS A 53 -5.90 6.26 13.01
C HIS A 53 -6.66 4.98 13.41
N LEU A 54 -6.25 4.32 14.49
CA LEU A 54 -6.96 3.14 15.01
C LEU A 54 -8.34 3.52 15.55
N ASN A 55 -8.45 4.67 16.21
CA ASN A 55 -9.73 5.20 16.68
C ASN A 55 -10.65 5.51 15.50
N ASP A 56 -10.15 6.25 14.49
CA ASP A 56 -10.89 6.54 13.26
C ASP A 56 -11.35 5.27 12.55
N PHE A 57 -10.49 4.26 12.46
CA PHE A 57 -10.84 2.97 11.86
C PHE A 57 -11.96 2.29 12.64
N ARG A 58 -11.87 2.27 13.97
CA ARG A 58 -12.89 1.66 14.83
C ARG A 58 -14.22 2.40 14.77
N GLU A 59 -14.19 3.72 14.68
CA GLU A 59 -15.40 4.55 14.54
C GLU A 59 -16.08 4.36 13.18
N LYS A 60 -15.30 4.24 12.10
CA LYS A 60 -15.81 4.07 10.73
C LYS A 60 -16.16 2.63 10.37
N LEU A 61 -15.77 1.66 11.19
CA LEU A 61 -16.05 0.25 10.95
C LEU A 61 -17.50 -0.06 11.31
N THR A 62 -18.26 -0.47 10.30
CA THR A 62 -19.64 -0.91 10.42
C THR A 62 -19.72 -2.40 10.12
N ILE A 63 -20.48 -3.15 10.92
CA ILE A 63 -20.76 -4.57 10.66
C ILE A 63 -22.13 -4.64 10.02
N LEU A 64 -22.18 -5.06 8.76
CA LEU A 64 -23.42 -5.23 8.02
C LEU A 64 -24.21 -6.43 8.57
N PRO A 65 -25.55 -6.46 8.43
CA PRO A 65 -26.38 -7.58 8.87
C PRO A 65 -25.98 -8.94 8.28
N CYS A 66 -25.31 -8.94 7.13
CA CYS A 66 -24.75 -10.14 6.50
C CYS A 66 -23.41 -10.62 7.11
N GLY A 67 -22.95 -10.00 8.21
CA GLY A 67 -21.70 -10.33 8.91
C GLY A 67 -20.43 -9.80 8.25
N ARG A 68 -20.54 -8.95 7.22
CA ARG A 68 -19.39 -8.34 6.54
C ARG A 68 -19.00 -7.03 7.22
N TYR A 69 -17.70 -6.75 7.24
CA TYR A 69 -17.16 -5.48 7.70
C TYR A 69 -17.15 -4.48 6.54
N GLU A 70 -17.71 -3.31 6.77
CA GLU A 70 -17.60 -2.15 5.91
C GLU A 70 -16.76 -1.11 6.65
N VAL A 71 -15.77 -0.55 5.98
CA VAL A 71 -14.93 0.52 6.54
C VAL A 71 -14.61 1.53 5.46
N GLY A 72 -14.71 2.81 5.81
CA GLY A 72 -14.27 3.87 4.92
C GLY A 72 -12.76 3.77 4.66
N LEU A 73 -12.34 4.01 3.42
CA LEU A 73 -10.92 4.06 3.07
C LEU A 73 -10.18 5.08 3.95
N PRO A 74 -8.96 4.76 4.43
CA PRO A 74 -8.18 5.65 5.27
C PRO A 74 -7.58 6.77 4.42
N TRP A 75 -8.38 7.80 4.15
CA TRP A 75 -7.94 9.02 3.48
C TRP A 75 -7.10 9.87 4.44
N LYS A 76 -6.00 10.45 3.94
CA LYS A 76 -5.30 11.52 4.65
C LYS A 76 -6.16 12.78 4.65
N SER A 77 -6.17 13.52 5.76
CA SER A 77 -6.88 14.80 5.91
C SER A 77 -6.45 15.87 4.89
N ASP A 78 -5.24 15.74 4.33
CA ASP A 78 -4.68 16.64 3.30
C ASP A 78 -5.00 16.21 1.85
N SER A 79 -6.07 15.43 1.64
CA SER A 79 -6.50 14.95 0.32
C SER A 79 -6.89 16.04 -0.69
N ARG A 80 -6.84 17.32 -0.30
CA ARG A 80 -7.33 18.46 -1.08
C ARG A 80 -6.59 18.71 -2.41
N ASN A 81 -5.46 18.04 -2.67
CA ASN A 81 -4.61 18.33 -3.84
C ASN A 81 -4.32 17.11 -4.74
N LEU A 82 -5.18 16.09 -4.79
CA LEU A 82 -4.98 15.02 -5.77
C LEU A 82 -5.24 15.57 -7.19
N PRO A 83 -4.33 15.37 -8.16
CA PRO A 83 -4.53 15.85 -9.52
C PRO A 83 -5.69 15.10 -10.19
N ASP A 84 -6.35 15.76 -11.15
CA ASP A 84 -7.29 15.10 -12.04
C ASP A 84 -6.51 14.20 -13.01
N ASN A 85 -6.74 12.89 -12.91
CA ASN A 85 -6.10 11.90 -13.76
C ASN A 85 -7.03 11.37 -14.86
N LYS A 86 -8.20 11.98 -15.08
CA LYS A 86 -9.20 11.49 -16.04
C LYS A 86 -8.61 11.20 -17.43
N GLU A 87 -7.95 12.19 -18.01
CA GLU A 87 -7.33 12.12 -19.34
C GLU A 87 -6.28 11.00 -19.44
N LEU A 88 -5.44 10.87 -18.42
CA LEU A 88 -4.40 9.84 -18.36
C LEU A 88 -5.01 8.44 -18.27
N SER A 89 -6.04 8.31 -17.43
CA SER A 89 -6.79 7.07 -17.22
C SER A 89 -7.46 6.62 -18.51
N TRP A 90 -8.10 7.57 -19.20
CA TRP A 90 -8.74 7.32 -20.49
C TRP A 90 -7.73 6.87 -21.55
N LYS A 91 -6.59 7.56 -21.68
CA LYS A 91 -5.51 7.15 -22.60
C LYS A 91 -4.95 5.75 -22.31
N ARG A 92 -4.84 5.38 -21.04
CA ARG A 92 -4.43 4.02 -20.64
C ARG A 92 -5.50 3.00 -21.03
N HIS A 93 -6.77 3.31 -20.79
CA HIS A 93 -7.90 2.48 -21.16
C HIS A 93 -7.95 2.25 -22.68
N GLU A 94 -7.86 3.29 -23.50
CA GLU A 94 -7.84 3.15 -24.97
C GLU A 94 -6.71 2.24 -25.47
N LYS A 95 -5.50 2.39 -24.91
CA LYS A 95 -4.36 1.52 -25.25
C LYS A 95 -4.62 0.06 -24.84
N MET A 96 -5.22 -0.15 -23.68
CA MET A 96 -5.62 -1.48 -23.23
C MET A 96 -6.64 -2.10 -24.19
N VAL A 97 -7.72 -1.38 -24.53
CA VAL A 97 -8.75 -1.85 -25.47
C VAL A 97 -8.16 -2.18 -26.83
N LYS A 98 -7.28 -1.33 -27.38
CA LYS A 98 -6.59 -1.61 -28.66
C LYS A 98 -5.78 -2.90 -28.60
N ARG A 99 -5.03 -3.14 -27.52
CA ARG A 99 -4.26 -4.38 -27.33
C ARG A 99 -5.16 -5.61 -27.19
N MET A 100 -6.27 -5.49 -26.48
CA MET A 100 -7.23 -6.59 -26.31
C MET A 100 -7.90 -6.96 -27.64
N LYS A 101 -8.35 -5.95 -28.41
CA LYS A 101 -8.89 -6.17 -29.76
C LYS A 101 -7.88 -6.87 -30.68
N ALA A 102 -6.63 -6.42 -30.69
CA ALA A 102 -5.57 -7.02 -31.50
C ALA A 102 -5.28 -8.49 -31.11
N ARG A 103 -5.54 -8.88 -29.86
CA ARG A 103 -5.36 -10.25 -29.37
C ARG A 103 -6.62 -11.11 -29.51
N GLY A 104 -7.76 -10.51 -29.89
CA GLY A 104 -9.04 -11.22 -30.03
C GLY A 104 -9.83 -11.39 -28.73
N PHE A 105 -9.29 -11.01 -27.56
CA PHE A 105 -9.89 -11.36 -26.27
C PHE A 105 -10.80 -10.28 -25.64
N LEU A 106 -11.36 -9.37 -26.44
CA LEU A 106 -12.16 -8.26 -25.88
C LEU A 106 -13.51 -8.77 -25.35
N CYS A 107 -14.10 -9.76 -26.01
CA CYS A 107 -15.41 -10.31 -25.63
C CYS A 107 -15.32 -11.10 -24.32
N GLU A 108 -14.32 -11.95 -24.13
CA GLU A 108 -14.15 -12.68 -22.86
C GLU A 108 -13.91 -11.71 -21.70
N TYR A 109 -13.26 -10.58 -21.95
CA TYR A 109 -13.07 -9.56 -20.92
C TYR A 109 -14.40 -8.87 -20.52
N GLN A 110 -15.31 -8.69 -21.48
CA GLN A 110 -16.66 -8.19 -21.20
C GLN A 110 -17.47 -9.18 -20.36
N GLU A 111 -17.38 -10.48 -20.67
CA GLU A 111 -18.05 -11.53 -19.89
C GLU A 111 -17.63 -11.51 -18.41
N VAL A 112 -16.33 -11.27 -18.14
CA VAL A 112 -15.84 -11.11 -16.75
C VAL A 112 -16.47 -9.91 -16.05
N PHE A 113 -16.62 -8.77 -16.74
CA PHE A 113 -17.31 -7.62 -16.15
C PHE A 113 -18.78 -7.89 -15.88
N ASP A 114 -19.46 -8.57 -16.80
CA ASP A 114 -20.87 -8.94 -16.64
C ASP A 114 -21.06 -9.88 -15.44
N ASP A 115 -20.15 -10.84 -15.26
CA ASP A 115 -20.10 -11.72 -14.09
C ASP A 115 -19.86 -10.94 -12.80
N TRP A 116 -18.92 -9.98 -12.80
CA TRP A 116 -18.65 -9.14 -11.64
C TRP A 116 -19.81 -8.22 -11.29
N GLU A 117 -20.52 -7.69 -12.29
CA GLU A 117 -21.73 -6.88 -12.10
C GLU A 117 -22.87 -7.74 -11.53
N ARG A 118 -23.03 -8.98 -12.04
CA ARG A 118 -23.99 -9.96 -11.50
C ARG A 118 -23.69 -10.34 -10.05
N LEU A 119 -22.41 -10.54 -9.74
CA LEU A 119 -21.93 -10.87 -8.39
C LEU A 119 -21.89 -9.67 -7.44
N LYS A 120 -22.28 -8.47 -7.90
CA LYS A 120 -22.23 -7.22 -7.12
C LYS A 120 -20.83 -6.91 -6.58
N ILE A 121 -19.80 -7.29 -7.34
CA ILE A 121 -18.41 -6.88 -7.11
C ILE A 121 -18.18 -5.47 -7.68
N ILE A 122 -18.83 -5.17 -8.80
CA ILE A 122 -18.84 -3.85 -9.43
C ILE A 122 -20.28 -3.38 -9.62
N GLU A 123 -20.43 -2.06 -9.78
CA GLU A 123 -21.71 -1.43 -10.10
C GLU A 123 -21.52 -0.34 -11.17
N ARG A 124 -22.58 -0.07 -11.94
CA ARG A 124 -22.59 1.05 -12.87
C ARG A 124 -22.77 2.34 -12.11
N VAL A 125 -21.91 3.31 -12.42
CA VAL A 125 -22.01 4.67 -11.89
C VAL A 125 -23.32 5.30 -12.40
N PRO A 126 -24.18 5.84 -11.53
CA PRO A 126 -25.43 6.48 -11.94
C PRO A 126 -25.22 7.73 -12.81
N ASP A 127 -26.13 7.98 -13.77
CA ASP A 127 -26.00 9.09 -14.74
C ASP A 127 -26.00 10.50 -14.11
N ASN A 128 -26.58 10.65 -12.92
CA ASN A 128 -26.59 11.91 -12.19
C ASN A 128 -25.18 12.27 -11.66
N GLU A 129 -24.37 11.28 -11.31
CA GLU A 129 -22.99 11.46 -10.84
C GLU A 129 -22.05 11.80 -11.99
N LEU A 130 -22.35 11.34 -13.21
CA LEU A 130 -21.55 11.64 -14.41
C LEU A 130 -21.61 13.12 -14.85
N LYS A 131 -22.67 13.84 -14.49
CA LYS A 131 -22.89 15.26 -14.87
C LYS A 131 -22.11 16.23 -14.00
N ASN A 132 -21.82 15.82 -12.77
CA ASN A 132 -20.91 16.56 -11.92
C ASN A 132 -19.50 16.17 -12.37
N VAL A 133 -18.63 17.14 -12.63
CA VAL A 133 -17.22 16.84 -12.97
C VAL A 133 -16.56 16.27 -11.71
N ILE A 134 -16.67 14.96 -11.53
CA ILE A 134 -15.99 14.23 -10.48
C ILE A 134 -14.53 14.14 -10.94
N ILE A 135 -13.69 14.92 -10.28
CA ILE A 135 -12.24 14.85 -10.45
C ILE A 135 -11.85 13.37 -10.33
N CYS A 136 -11.24 12.82 -11.38
CA CYS A 136 -10.95 11.39 -11.41
C CYS A 136 -9.62 11.16 -10.69
N HIS A 137 -9.70 10.78 -9.42
CA HIS A 137 -8.52 10.42 -8.64
C HIS A 137 -8.24 8.92 -8.77
N ILE A 138 -7.21 8.57 -9.54
CA ILE A 138 -6.64 7.22 -9.48
C ILE A 138 -5.72 7.14 -8.27
N VAL A 139 -6.06 6.26 -7.33
CA VAL A 139 -5.15 5.83 -6.27
C VAL A 139 -4.14 4.85 -6.92
N PRO A 140 -2.83 5.09 -6.81
CA PRO A 140 -1.81 4.19 -7.34
C PRO A 140 -1.78 2.83 -6.65
#